data_AF-A0A6I3X4P4-F1
#
_entry.id   AF-A0A6I3X4P4-F1
#
_cell.length_a   1.000
_cell.length_b   1.000
_cell.length_c   1.000
_cell.angle_alpha   90.00
_cell.angle_beta   90.00
_cell.angle_gamma   90.00
#
_symmetry.space_group_name_H-M   'P 1'
#
loop_
_entity.id
_entity.type
_entity.pdbx_description
1 polymer ?
#
loop_
_entity_poly.entity_id
_entity_poly.type
_entity_poly.pdbx_seq_one_letter_code
_entity_poly.pdbx_strand_id
1 'polypeptide(L)'
;MRLVTRLLLLAALPLAALAYGVSHQIKQAGAAVTTTTKPKATTTTTSTTVPLVQNMVKPPLHDPALDRRMASFFAGLRDYNNAEADKAFLPMPYYVVLKQGGGNEADWNNRLITHYHQQLAELRARFRSVLPGAIYNGYSVKSATAHTVRVGTEQNKAPYWQVYMTTMAFKDKNGHPHNFVINTMISFRGAWYVVHVIGYG
;
A
#
# COMPACT_ATOMS: atom_id res chain seq x y z
N MET A 1 -39.66 42.14 26.02
CA MET A 1 -38.93 43.13 26.84
C MET A 1 -37.43 42.95 26.62
N ARG A 2 -36.76 44.00 26.10
CA ARG A 2 -35.36 44.48 26.30
C ARG A 2 -34.21 43.44 26.40
N LEU A 3 -33.01 43.57 25.83
CA LEU A 3 -32.35 44.53 24.92
C LEU A 3 -30.98 43.89 24.51
N VAL A 4 -30.66 43.90 23.21
CA VAL A 4 -29.41 44.31 22.51
C VAL A 4 -28.05 44.26 23.25
N THR A 5 -26.99 43.74 22.59
CA THR A 5 -25.76 44.49 22.18
C THR A 5 -24.84 43.66 21.25
N ARG A 6 -24.50 44.27 20.10
CA ARG A 6 -23.53 43.84 19.06
C ARG A 6 -22.12 44.32 19.41
N LEU A 7 -21.08 43.67 18.87
CA LEU A 7 -19.91 44.41 18.36
C LEU A 7 -19.24 43.66 17.19
N LEU A 8 -19.22 44.33 16.04
CA LEU A 8 -18.35 44.10 14.88
C LEU A 8 -17.00 44.78 15.13
N LEU A 9 -15.91 44.29 14.50
CA LEU A 9 -14.98 45.20 13.81
C LEU A 9 -14.20 44.48 12.69
N LEU A 10 -14.08 45.20 11.57
CA LEU A 10 -13.44 44.88 10.30
C LEU A 10 -12.06 45.57 10.19
N ALA A 11 -11.32 45.19 9.12
CA ALA A 11 -10.31 45.98 8.39
C ALA A 11 -8.88 46.07 9.00
N ALA A 12 -7.77 46.17 8.26
CA ALA A 12 -7.46 46.17 6.82
C ALA A 12 -5.92 46.00 6.65
N LEU A 13 -5.48 45.60 5.44
CA LEU A 13 -4.08 45.63 4.96
C LEU A 13 -3.63 47.07 4.63
N PRO A 14 -2.30 47.31 4.54
CA PRO A 14 -1.79 48.00 3.34
C PRO A 14 -0.48 47.43 2.75
N LEU A 15 -0.25 47.84 1.49
CA LEU A 15 0.80 47.51 0.51
C LEU A 15 1.86 48.65 0.40
N ALA A 16 3.05 48.30 -0.17
CA ALA A 16 4.03 49.17 -0.90
C ALA A 16 4.92 50.16 -0.09
N ALA A 17 6.13 50.62 -0.49
CA ALA A 17 7.18 50.27 -1.49
C ALA A 17 8.42 51.21 -1.30
N LEU A 18 9.53 50.92 -2.02
CA LEU A 18 10.64 51.79 -2.53
C LEU A 18 11.95 52.12 -1.73
N ALA A 19 13.04 51.47 -2.20
CA ALA A 19 14.39 51.88 -2.66
C ALA A 19 15.23 53.11 -2.16
N TYR A 20 16.54 53.01 -2.48
CA TYR A 20 17.74 53.89 -2.32
C TYR A 20 18.62 53.53 -1.11
N GLY A 21 19.93 53.27 -1.17
CA GLY A 21 20.96 53.41 -2.20
C GLY A 21 22.18 54.13 -1.61
N VAL A 22 23.28 53.44 -1.27
CA VAL A 22 24.59 54.06 -0.96
C VAL A 22 25.73 53.19 -1.49
N SER A 23 26.55 53.81 -2.33
CA SER A 23 27.77 53.29 -2.94
C SER A 23 28.98 53.51 -2.03
N HIS A 24 29.83 52.51 -1.85
CA HIS A 24 31.23 52.70 -1.48
C HIS A 24 32.13 51.81 -2.34
N GLN A 25 33.03 52.47 -3.08
CA GLN A 25 34.11 51.83 -3.82
C GLN A 25 35.12 51.19 -2.87
N ILE A 26 35.55 49.97 -3.20
CA ILE A 26 36.81 49.41 -2.71
C ILE A 26 37.61 48.88 -3.91
N LYS A 27 38.89 49.22 -3.85
CA LYS A 27 39.98 49.07 -4.83
C LYS A 27 40.12 47.65 -5.41
N GLN A 28 40.40 47.61 -6.72
CA GLN A 28 40.94 46.46 -7.43
C GLN A 28 42.32 46.06 -6.86
N ALA A 29 42.51 44.77 -6.60
CA ALA A 29 43.81 44.16 -6.37
C ALA A 29 43.87 42.77 -7.03
N GLY A 30 44.87 42.60 -7.90
CA GLY A 30 45.56 41.34 -8.20
C GLY A 30 44.76 40.17 -8.77
N ALA A 31 44.82 40.00 -10.10
CA ALA A 31 44.42 38.76 -10.76
C ALA A 31 45.34 37.60 -10.38
N ALA A 32 44.80 36.55 -9.76
CA ALA A 32 45.42 35.23 -9.66
C ALA A 32 44.62 34.25 -10.52
N VAL A 33 45.20 33.80 -11.64
CA VAL A 33 44.60 32.79 -12.50
C VAL A 33 44.75 31.43 -11.81
N THR A 34 43.65 30.90 -11.30
CA THR A 34 43.56 29.51 -10.83
C THR A 34 42.84 28.69 -11.90
N THR A 35 43.56 27.80 -12.58
CA THR A 35 42.99 26.85 -13.53
C THR A 35 42.29 25.73 -12.77
N THR A 36 40.98 25.88 -12.51
CA THR A 36 40.16 24.79 -11.96
C THR A 36 39.83 23.78 -13.07
N THR A 37 40.45 22.60 -13.02
CA THR A 37 40.06 21.46 -13.85
C THR A 37 38.76 20.88 -13.29
N LYS A 38 37.65 21.02 -14.04
CA LYS A 38 36.35 20.44 -13.70
C LYS A 38 36.46 18.90 -13.67
N PRO A 39 36.15 18.22 -12.55
CA PRO A 39 36.08 16.77 -12.54
C PRO A 39 35.00 16.30 -13.52
N LYS A 40 35.40 15.45 -14.47
CA LYS A 40 34.52 14.71 -15.36
C LYS A 40 33.62 13.82 -14.49
N ALA A 41 32.31 14.04 -14.54
CA ALA A 41 31.35 13.18 -13.88
C ALA A 41 31.43 11.78 -14.48
N THR A 42 32.00 10.85 -13.71
CA THR A 42 31.95 9.41 -14.01
C THR A 42 30.57 8.91 -13.63
N THR A 43 29.65 8.85 -14.59
CA THR A 43 28.38 8.13 -14.44
C THR A 43 28.69 6.63 -14.39
N THR A 44 28.86 6.10 -13.18
CA THR A 44 28.88 4.65 -12.94
C THR A 44 27.44 4.21 -12.72
N THR A 45 26.72 3.89 -13.80
CA THR A 45 25.43 3.19 -13.70
C THR A 45 25.70 1.71 -13.51
N THR A 46 26.03 1.29 -12.29
CA THR A 46 25.94 -0.12 -11.91
C THR A 46 24.56 -0.35 -11.32
N SER A 47 23.56 -0.57 -12.18
CA SER A 47 22.28 -1.14 -11.75
C SER A 47 22.48 -2.63 -11.47
N THR A 48 23.00 -2.98 -10.29
CA THR A 48 22.94 -4.37 -9.83
C THR A 48 21.49 -4.65 -9.46
N THR A 49 20.69 -5.15 -10.40
CA THR A 49 19.31 -5.59 -10.11
C THR A 49 19.41 -6.76 -9.14
N VAL A 50 19.10 -6.52 -7.86
CA VAL A 50 19.03 -7.59 -6.86
C VAL A 50 17.99 -8.61 -7.31
N PRO A 51 18.35 -9.91 -7.47
CA PRO A 51 17.40 -10.93 -7.89
C PRO A 51 16.20 -11.01 -6.96
N LEU A 52 15.00 -11.11 -7.54
CA LEU A 52 13.77 -11.26 -6.79
C LEU A 52 13.68 -12.70 -6.25
N VAL A 53 14.12 -12.89 -5.01
CA VAL A 53 14.11 -14.19 -4.33
C VAL A 53 13.16 -14.18 -3.14
N GLN A 54 12.58 -15.34 -2.86
CA GLN A 54 11.80 -15.56 -1.66
C GLN A 54 12.72 -15.77 -0.45
N ASN A 55 12.27 -15.35 0.74
CA ASN A 55 12.87 -15.74 2.02
C ASN A 55 11.79 -16.28 2.98
N MET A 56 12.22 -16.96 4.04
CA MET A 56 11.32 -17.62 5.00
C MET A 56 11.10 -16.84 6.30
N VAL A 57 11.38 -15.54 6.29
CA VAL A 57 11.02 -14.68 7.43
C VAL A 57 9.51 -14.74 7.62
N LYS A 58 9.06 -15.18 8.79
CA LYS A 58 7.62 -15.19 9.12
C LYS A 58 7.13 -13.75 9.15
N PRO A 59 6.15 -13.37 8.32
CA PRO A 59 5.66 -12.00 8.38
C PRO A 59 5.04 -11.71 9.75
N PRO A 60 5.20 -10.49 10.27
CA PRO A 60 4.57 -10.09 11.51
C PRO A 60 3.04 -10.12 11.36
N LEU A 61 2.33 -10.23 12.48
CA LEU A 61 0.85 -10.21 12.48
C LEU A 61 0.31 -8.81 12.18
N HIS A 62 1.09 -7.80 12.55
CA HIS A 62 0.84 -6.39 12.28
C HIS A 62 2.14 -5.71 11.87
N ASP A 63 2.07 -4.90 10.82
CA ASP A 63 3.11 -3.96 10.44
C ASP A 63 2.50 -2.83 9.61
N PRO A 64 3.14 -1.64 9.54
CA PRO A 64 2.58 -0.50 8.82
C PRO A 64 2.28 -0.77 7.33
N ALA A 65 3.00 -1.67 6.67
CA ALA A 65 2.76 -2.01 5.27
C ALA A 65 1.56 -2.95 5.11
N LEU A 66 1.39 -3.92 6.01
CA LEU A 66 0.20 -4.76 6.05
C LEU A 66 -1.04 -3.95 6.42
N ASP A 67 -0.94 -3.04 7.39
CA ASP A 67 -2.03 -2.15 7.79
C ASP A 67 -2.55 -1.34 6.60
N ARG A 68 -1.63 -0.77 5.80
CA ARG A 68 -1.98 -0.07 4.55
C ARG A 68 -2.62 -0.98 3.52
N ARG A 69 -2.08 -2.19 3.31
CA ARG A 69 -2.67 -3.17 2.38
C ARG A 69 -4.10 -3.54 2.79
N MET A 70 -4.35 -3.82 4.07
CA MET A 70 -5.68 -4.18 4.55
C MET A 70 -6.66 -3.00 4.49
N ALA A 71 -6.18 -1.77 4.71
CA ALA A 71 -6.98 -0.57 4.48
C ALA A 71 -7.35 -0.39 2.99
N SER A 72 -6.39 -0.56 2.07
CA SER A 72 -6.63 -0.54 0.62
C SER A 72 -7.57 -1.65 0.18
N PHE A 73 -7.40 -2.87 0.71
CA PHE A 73 -8.32 -3.98 0.49
C PHE A 73 -9.77 -3.58 0.82
N PHE A 74 -9.98 -3.04 2.03
CA PHE A 74 -11.31 -2.65 2.47
C PHE A 74 -11.89 -1.48 1.67
N ALA A 75 -11.07 -0.46 1.37
CA ALA A 75 -11.50 0.66 0.54
C ALA A 75 -11.92 0.19 -0.85
N GLY A 76 -11.13 -0.68 -1.49
CA GLY A 76 -11.48 -1.26 -2.78
C GLY A 76 -12.73 -2.14 -2.76
N LEU A 77 -12.95 -2.89 -1.67
CA LEU A 77 -14.18 -3.65 -1.45
C LEU A 77 -15.39 -2.71 -1.39
N ARG A 78 -15.31 -1.69 -0.52
CA ARG A 78 -16.37 -0.69 -0.27
C ARG A 78 -16.73 0.11 -1.51
N ASP A 79 -15.71 0.61 -2.23
CA ASP A 79 -15.86 1.59 -3.29
C ASP A 79 -15.95 0.95 -4.69
N TYR A 80 -16.13 -0.38 -4.75
CA TYR A 80 -16.19 -1.13 -6.01
C TYR A 80 -14.95 -0.95 -6.89
N ASN A 81 -13.80 -0.68 -6.28
CA ASN A 81 -12.54 -0.42 -6.97
C ASN A 81 -11.58 -1.61 -6.83
N ASN A 82 -11.51 -2.45 -7.85
CA ASN A 82 -10.60 -3.61 -7.84
C ASN A 82 -9.13 -3.18 -7.81
N ALA A 83 -8.74 -2.13 -8.53
CA ALA A 83 -7.34 -1.68 -8.53
C ALA A 83 -6.85 -1.25 -7.13
N GLU A 84 -7.74 -0.69 -6.30
CA GLU A 84 -7.41 -0.41 -4.90
C GLU A 84 -7.30 -1.69 -4.07
N ALA A 85 -8.23 -2.64 -4.26
CA ALA A 85 -8.20 -3.93 -3.56
C ALA A 85 -6.98 -4.79 -3.96
N ASP A 86 -6.50 -4.67 -5.19
CA ASP A 86 -5.36 -5.41 -5.73
C ASP A 86 -4.04 -5.05 -5.04
N LYS A 87 -3.95 -3.89 -4.37
CA LYS A 87 -2.77 -3.53 -3.57
C LYS A 87 -2.49 -4.50 -2.41
N ALA A 88 -3.52 -5.21 -1.95
CA ALA A 88 -3.38 -6.26 -0.94
C ALA A 88 -3.12 -7.65 -1.54
N PHE A 89 -3.38 -7.82 -2.83
CA PHE A 89 -3.25 -9.09 -3.53
C PHE A 89 -1.78 -9.41 -3.83
N LEU A 90 -1.47 -10.70 -3.98
CA LEU A 90 -0.11 -11.14 -4.30
C LEU A 90 0.33 -10.64 -5.70
N PRO A 91 1.40 -9.84 -5.80
CA PRO A 91 1.88 -9.34 -7.09
C PRO A 91 2.34 -10.46 -8.03
N MET A 92 2.05 -10.32 -9.33
CA MET A 92 2.45 -11.28 -10.37
C MET A 92 3.94 -11.66 -10.32
N PRO A 93 4.90 -10.72 -10.20
CA PRO A 93 6.32 -11.10 -10.16
C PRO A 93 6.65 -12.03 -8.99
N TYR A 94 5.91 -11.92 -7.87
CA TYR A 94 6.14 -12.75 -6.69
C TYR A 94 5.56 -14.14 -6.91
N TYR A 95 4.37 -14.23 -7.49
CA TYR A 95 3.76 -15.49 -7.87
C TYR A 95 4.64 -16.33 -8.80
N VAL A 96 5.22 -15.69 -9.83
CA VAL A 96 6.13 -16.35 -10.79
C VAL A 96 7.40 -16.89 -10.11
N VAL A 97 7.89 -16.22 -9.06
CA VAL A 97 9.01 -16.73 -8.25
C VAL A 97 8.59 -17.92 -7.38
N LEU A 98 7.35 -17.95 -6.90
CA LEU A 98 6.88 -19.03 -6.03
C LEU A 98 6.53 -20.31 -6.79
N LYS A 99 6.04 -20.23 -8.03
CA LYS A 99 5.50 -21.38 -8.78
C LYS A 99 6.48 -22.05 -9.74
N GLN A 100 6.36 -23.37 -9.82
CA GLN A 100 7.00 -24.25 -10.82
C GLN A 100 6.26 -24.16 -12.16
N GLY A 101 6.83 -24.77 -13.20
CA GLY A 101 6.19 -24.86 -14.51
C GLY A 101 6.27 -23.59 -15.36
N GLY A 102 5.82 -23.72 -16.60
CA GLY A 102 5.64 -22.59 -17.53
C GLY A 102 4.24 -21.98 -17.41
N GLY A 103 4.07 -20.76 -17.92
CA GLY A 103 2.76 -20.11 -17.99
C GLY A 103 2.28 -19.45 -16.69
N ASN A 104 3.13 -19.29 -15.67
CA ASN A 104 2.75 -18.71 -14.38
C ASN A 104 2.19 -17.28 -14.47
N GLU A 105 2.66 -16.48 -15.43
CA GLU A 105 2.08 -15.15 -15.69
C GLU A 105 0.65 -15.26 -16.23
N ALA A 106 0.41 -16.18 -17.17
CA ALA A 106 -0.92 -16.42 -17.71
C ALA A 106 -1.87 -16.97 -16.63
N ASP A 107 -1.38 -17.89 -15.79
CA ASP A 107 -2.15 -18.43 -14.68
C ASP A 107 -2.52 -17.34 -13.64
N TRP A 108 -1.57 -16.46 -13.31
CA TRP A 108 -1.85 -15.31 -12.44
C TRP A 108 -2.91 -14.39 -13.04
N ASN A 109 -2.75 -14.00 -14.31
CA ASN A 109 -3.63 -13.05 -15.01
C ASN A 109 -5.03 -13.60 -15.28
N ASN A 110 -5.14 -14.88 -15.65
CA ASN A 110 -6.40 -15.46 -16.12
C ASN A 110 -7.18 -16.19 -15.05
N ARG A 111 -6.50 -16.74 -14.03
CA ARG A 111 -7.12 -17.53 -12.98
C ARG A 111 -7.02 -16.86 -11.63
N LEU A 112 -5.81 -16.59 -11.15
CA LEU A 112 -5.61 -16.24 -9.75
C LEU A 112 -6.28 -14.91 -9.40
N ILE A 113 -5.99 -13.84 -10.15
CA ILE A 113 -6.59 -12.52 -9.89
C ILE A 113 -8.06 -12.48 -10.27
N THR A 114 -8.47 -13.20 -11.32
CA THR A 114 -9.88 -13.29 -11.73
C THR A 114 -10.74 -13.94 -10.64
N HIS A 115 -10.29 -15.04 -10.03
CA HIS A 115 -10.98 -15.66 -8.91
C HIS A 115 -11.05 -14.72 -7.71
N TYR A 116 -9.96 -14.01 -7.41
CA TYR A 116 -9.95 -12.99 -6.35
C TYR A 116 -11.00 -11.89 -6.59
N HIS A 117 -11.12 -11.37 -7.82
CA HIS A 117 -12.13 -10.38 -8.18
C HIS A 117 -13.57 -10.92 -8.10
N GLN A 118 -13.80 -12.17 -8.49
CA GLN A 118 -15.09 -12.83 -8.32
C GLN A 118 -15.48 -12.92 -6.83
N GLN A 119 -14.53 -13.27 -5.97
CA GLN A 119 -14.74 -13.32 -4.52
C GLN A 119 -15.01 -11.94 -3.90
N LEU A 120 -14.35 -10.88 -4.40
CA LEU A 120 -14.67 -9.50 -4.03
C LEU A 120 -16.11 -9.12 -4.44
N ALA A 121 -16.54 -9.51 -5.64
CA ALA A 121 -17.91 -9.28 -6.10
C ALA A 121 -18.95 -9.99 -5.21
N GLU A 122 -18.68 -11.23 -4.81
CA GLU A 122 -19.54 -11.97 -3.89
C GLU A 122 -19.61 -11.30 -2.51
N LEU A 123 -18.47 -10.88 -1.95
CA LEU A 123 -18.48 -10.12 -0.68
C LEU A 123 -19.27 -8.82 -0.80
N ARG A 124 -19.12 -8.08 -1.90
CA ARG A 124 -19.90 -6.86 -2.16
C ARG A 124 -21.39 -7.17 -2.18
N ALA A 125 -21.81 -8.25 -2.84
CA ALA A 125 -23.20 -8.66 -2.88
C ALA A 125 -23.75 -9.03 -1.49
N ARG A 126 -22.93 -9.71 -0.68
CA ARG A 126 -23.25 -10.10 0.70
C ARG A 126 -23.45 -8.89 1.61
N PHE A 127 -22.58 -7.88 1.50
CA PHE A 127 -22.59 -6.69 2.36
C PHE A 127 -23.14 -5.43 1.68
N ARG A 128 -23.89 -5.58 0.58
CA ARG A 128 -24.38 -4.47 -0.27
C ARG A 128 -25.14 -3.38 0.49
N SER A 129 -25.86 -3.75 1.55
CA SER A 129 -26.66 -2.81 2.34
C SER A 129 -25.85 -2.05 3.39
N VAL A 130 -24.67 -2.54 3.76
CA VAL A 130 -23.87 -2.02 4.88
C VAL A 130 -22.51 -1.47 4.47
N LEU A 131 -21.99 -1.85 3.29
CA LEU A 131 -20.73 -1.29 2.75
C LEU A 131 -20.82 0.21 2.43
N PRO A 132 -21.90 0.75 1.84
CA PRO A 132 -21.95 2.19 1.55
C PRO A 132 -21.80 3.05 2.82
N GLY A 133 -20.75 3.88 2.86
CA GLY A 133 -20.41 4.69 4.03
C GLY A 133 -19.74 3.93 5.17
N ALA A 134 -19.38 2.65 4.97
CA ALA A 134 -18.68 1.86 5.97
C ALA A 134 -17.25 2.38 6.23
N ILE A 135 -16.82 2.20 7.47
CA ILE A 135 -15.52 2.62 7.96
C ILE A 135 -14.73 1.37 8.35
N TYR A 136 -13.52 1.27 7.82
CA TYR A 136 -12.58 0.21 8.17
C TYR A 136 -12.26 0.25 9.67
N ASN A 137 -12.29 -0.91 10.33
CA ASN A 137 -12.08 -1.03 11.78
C ASN A 137 -11.04 -2.12 12.12
N GLY A 138 -10.04 -2.30 11.25
CA GLY A 138 -8.90 -3.18 11.49
C GLY A 138 -9.08 -4.62 11.02
N TYR A 139 -8.09 -5.44 11.34
CA TYR A 139 -7.99 -6.85 11.00
C TYR A 139 -7.34 -7.64 12.13
N SER A 140 -7.51 -8.96 12.11
CA SER A 140 -6.84 -9.87 13.05
C SER A 140 -6.34 -11.10 12.29
N VAL A 141 -5.02 -11.27 12.28
CA VAL A 141 -4.38 -12.44 11.67
C VAL A 141 -4.39 -13.59 12.66
N LYS A 142 -5.06 -14.70 12.30
CA LYS A 142 -5.17 -15.88 13.16
C LYS A 142 -3.86 -16.68 13.16
N SER A 143 -2.89 -16.21 13.94
CA SER A 143 -1.51 -16.73 14.00
C SER A 143 -1.41 -18.23 14.25
N ALA A 144 -2.36 -18.81 14.99
CA ALA A 144 -2.45 -20.24 15.25
C ALA A 144 -2.65 -21.11 13.98
N THR A 145 -3.11 -20.52 12.88
CA THR A 145 -3.24 -21.20 11.58
C THR A 145 -2.04 -20.98 10.67
N ALA A 146 -1.09 -20.14 11.07
CA ALA A 146 0.07 -19.82 10.24
C ALA A 146 1.05 -21.01 10.21
N HIS A 147 1.33 -21.52 9.01
CA HIS A 147 2.21 -22.66 8.77
C HIS A 147 3.04 -22.43 7.51
N THR A 148 4.10 -23.21 7.33
CA THR A 148 4.92 -23.15 6.12
C THR A 148 4.38 -24.12 5.08
N VAL A 149 4.20 -23.64 3.85
CA VAL A 149 4.00 -24.49 2.67
C VAL A 149 5.36 -24.85 2.11
N ARG A 150 5.59 -26.15 1.93
CA ARG A 150 6.87 -26.69 1.47
C ARG A 150 6.97 -26.66 -0.05
N VAL A 151 8.21 -26.70 -0.55
CA VAL A 151 8.49 -26.94 -1.97
C VAL A 151 7.81 -28.24 -2.43
N GLY A 152 7.30 -28.25 -3.66
CA GLY A 152 6.60 -29.39 -4.26
C GLY A 152 5.10 -29.47 -3.91
N THR A 153 4.66 -28.83 -2.83
CA THR A 153 3.22 -28.66 -2.55
C THR A 153 2.65 -27.59 -3.49
N GLU A 154 1.44 -27.76 -4.01
CA GLU A 154 0.76 -26.75 -4.87
C GLU A 154 1.63 -26.24 -6.05
N GLN A 155 2.51 -27.10 -6.60
CA GLN A 155 3.48 -26.74 -7.64
C GLN A 155 4.44 -25.59 -7.22
N ASN A 156 4.83 -25.50 -5.94
CA ASN A 156 5.71 -24.45 -5.45
C ASN A 156 7.20 -24.80 -5.61
N LYS A 157 8.02 -23.91 -6.17
CA LYS A 157 9.50 -24.03 -6.22
C LYS A 157 10.21 -23.34 -5.06
N ALA A 158 9.50 -22.46 -4.35
CA ALA A 158 9.99 -21.81 -3.15
C ALA A 158 8.98 -22.00 -2.02
N PRO A 159 9.44 -22.21 -0.77
CA PRO A 159 8.54 -22.27 0.37
C PRO A 159 7.98 -20.88 0.70
N TYR A 160 6.85 -20.84 1.41
CA TYR A 160 6.29 -19.61 1.97
C TYR A 160 5.51 -19.91 3.25
N TRP A 161 5.23 -18.88 4.03
CA TRP A 161 4.21 -18.93 5.07
C TRP A 161 2.83 -18.75 4.46
N GLN A 162 1.86 -19.50 4.98
CA GLN A 162 0.44 -19.35 4.70
C GLN A 162 -0.30 -19.21 6.02
N VAL A 163 -1.35 -18.40 6.03
CA VAL A 163 -2.26 -18.26 7.18
C VAL A 163 -3.70 -18.25 6.68
N TYR A 164 -4.57 -18.86 7.48
CA TYR A 164 -5.99 -18.94 7.18
C TYR A 164 -6.82 -18.05 8.10
N MET A 165 -8.01 -17.71 7.63
CA MET A 165 -9.06 -17.12 8.46
C MET A 165 -8.66 -15.79 9.13
N THR A 166 -8.05 -14.88 8.38
CA THR A 166 -7.81 -13.51 8.86
C THR A 166 -9.15 -12.78 8.91
N THR A 167 -9.52 -12.23 10.06
CA THR A 167 -10.78 -11.48 10.21
C THR A 167 -10.56 -10.03 9.80
N MET A 168 -11.46 -9.48 8.99
CA MET A 168 -11.58 -8.07 8.67
C MET A 168 -12.78 -7.49 9.42
N ALA A 169 -12.58 -6.40 10.15
CA ALA A 169 -13.63 -5.72 10.89
C ALA A 169 -13.93 -4.35 10.26
N PHE A 170 -15.20 -3.97 10.26
CA PHE A 170 -15.64 -2.65 9.82
C PHE A 170 -16.89 -2.22 10.59
N LYS A 171 -17.25 -0.95 10.47
CA LYS A 171 -18.52 -0.42 10.97
C LYS A 171 -19.34 0.09 9.81
N ASP A 172 -20.64 -0.15 9.83
CA ASP A 172 -21.55 0.49 8.88
C ASP A 172 -21.67 2.00 9.17
N LYS A 173 -22.39 2.72 8.30
CA LYS A 173 -22.61 4.17 8.46
C LYS A 173 -23.30 4.58 9.77
N ASN A 174 -23.97 3.64 10.46
CA ASN A 174 -24.63 3.87 11.74
C ASN A 174 -23.74 3.45 12.93
N GLY A 175 -22.52 2.98 12.66
CA GLY A 175 -21.57 2.54 13.68
C GLY A 175 -21.75 1.09 14.12
N HIS A 176 -22.67 0.31 13.54
CA HIS A 176 -22.81 -1.10 13.93
C HIS A 176 -21.62 -1.92 13.43
N PRO A 177 -21.04 -2.80 14.26
CA PRO A 177 -19.90 -3.60 13.88
C PRO A 177 -20.29 -4.74 12.95
N HIS A 178 -19.47 -4.95 11.93
CA HIS A 178 -19.55 -6.06 10.99
C HIS A 178 -18.16 -6.68 10.80
N ASN A 179 -18.12 -7.93 10.39
CA ASN A 179 -16.88 -8.58 10.02
C ASN A 179 -17.08 -9.58 8.88
N PHE A 180 -15.98 -9.89 8.21
CA PHE A 180 -15.87 -11.04 7.32
C PHE A 180 -14.48 -11.66 7.44
N VAL A 181 -14.34 -12.84 6.87
CA VAL A 181 -13.09 -13.59 6.89
C VAL A 181 -12.43 -13.50 5.53
N ILE A 182 -11.13 -13.21 5.51
CA ILE A 182 -10.23 -13.48 4.40
C ILE A 182 -9.74 -14.92 4.57
N ASN A 183 -10.07 -15.78 3.61
CA ASN A 183 -9.79 -17.20 3.70
C ASN A 183 -8.29 -17.50 3.78
N THR A 184 -7.49 -16.94 2.86
CA THR A 184 -6.07 -17.29 2.71
C THR A 184 -5.21 -16.06 2.44
N MET A 185 -4.14 -15.91 3.23
CA MET A 185 -3.00 -15.07 2.89
C MET A 185 -1.72 -15.90 2.79
N ILE A 186 -0.80 -15.53 1.91
CA ILE A 186 0.53 -16.13 1.79
C ILE A 186 1.62 -15.07 1.88
N SER A 187 2.84 -15.49 2.21
CA SER A 187 3.96 -14.59 2.41
C SER A 187 4.88 -14.47 1.21
N PHE A 188 5.38 -13.26 0.96
CA PHE A 188 6.60 -13.06 0.17
C PHE A 188 7.54 -12.09 0.89
N ARG A 189 8.80 -12.47 1.07
CA ARG A 189 9.85 -11.68 1.74
C ARG A 189 9.45 -11.10 3.09
N GLY A 190 8.77 -11.88 3.93
CA GLY A 190 8.32 -11.43 5.26
C GLY A 190 7.13 -10.47 5.25
N ALA A 191 6.37 -10.40 4.16
CA ALA A 191 5.11 -9.65 4.07
C ALA A 191 3.94 -10.56 3.70
N TRP A 192 2.77 -10.34 4.30
CA TRP A 192 1.52 -11.02 3.96
C TRP A 192 0.82 -10.39 2.74
N TYR A 193 0.26 -11.24 1.88
CA TYR A 193 -0.56 -10.89 0.72
C TYR A 193 -1.81 -11.75 0.68
N VAL A 194 -2.94 -11.15 0.32
CA VAL A 194 -4.21 -11.86 0.12
C VAL A 194 -4.14 -12.66 -1.19
N VAL A 195 -4.68 -13.88 -1.17
CA VAL A 195 -4.86 -14.69 -2.39
C VAL A 195 -6.27 -15.22 -2.55
N HIS A 196 -6.95 -15.54 -1.43
CA HIS A 196 -8.36 -15.93 -1.43
C HIS A 196 -9.10 -15.23 -0.31
N VAL A 197 -10.22 -14.60 -0.64
CA VAL A 197 -11.07 -13.93 0.34
C VAL A 197 -12.17 -14.87 0.82
N ILE A 198 -12.80 -15.59 -0.11
CA ILE A 198 -13.79 -16.63 0.20
C ILE A 198 -13.11 -17.98 -0.03
N GLY A 199 -13.45 -18.98 0.78
CA GLY A 199 -12.95 -20.35 0.56
C GLY A 199 -13.35 -20.85 -0.84
N TYR A 200 -12.65 -21.87 -1.33
CA TYR A 200 -13.12 -22.61 -2.50
C TYR A 200 -14.46 -23.27 -2.10
N GLY A 201 -15.55 -22.86 -2.76
CA GLY A 201 -16.83 -23.55 -2.70
C GLY A 201 -16.79 -24.85 -3.49
#